data_AF-A0AAW2TUC4-F1
#
_entry.id   AF-A0AAW2TUC4-F1
#
_cell.length_a   1.000
_cell.length_b   1.000
_cell.length_c   1.000
_cell.angle_alpha   90.00
_cell.angle_beta   90.00
_cell.angle_gamma   90.00
#
_symmetry.space_group_name_H-M   'P 1'
#
loop_
_entity.id
_entity.type
_entity.pdbx_description
1 polymer ?
#
loop_
_entity_poly.entity_id
_entity_poly.type
_entity_poly.pdbx_seq_one_letter_code
_entity_poly.pdbx_strand_id
1 'polypeptide(L)'
;MKGILIQQKVFKAIDGRYTENISEGKRLENDEYAYSSIILNLSDSVIRKVGNQNSAKYLWDKLEEIYTESALPSKLFLLEMFFRYKLDVSKTIDDNIDDFTKLIQDIKLTGDKNIDDYTPIVLLNAIPETYSDVKAAIKYGRDNVSLDTVISGLKSKEIDLKTSSPSQDQQEINFVRGRAKNKYGKHRNRSRSESSDRDEKQKDRRCYNCGKKGHYFRNCRKPKRENKEGDHKDSDQLCGEVY
;
A
#
# COMPACT_ATOMS: atom_id res chain seq x y z
N MET A 1 30.78 -8.63 -18.24
CA MET A 1 31.94 -8.64 -19.16
C MET A 1 32.48 -7.23 -19.45
N LYS A 2 31.65 -6.24 -19.82
CA LYS A 2 32.08 -4.84 -20.06
C LYS A 2 32.94 -4.24 -18.93
N GLY A 3 32.58 -4.45 -17.67
CA GLY A 3 33.35 -3.96 -16.51
C GLY A 3 34.77 -4.53 -16.41
N ILE A 4 34.98 -5.80 -16.78
CA ILE A 4 36.28 -6.48 -16.73
C ILE A 4 37.23 -5.87 -17.77
N LEU A 5 36.72 -5.66 -18.99
CA LEU A 5 37.49 -5.07 -20.10
C LEU A 5 37.85 -3.60 -19.85
N ILE A 6 36.99 -2.88 -19.10
CA ILE A 6 37.28 -1.51 -18.63
C ILE A 6 38.38 -1.54 -17.56
N GLN A 7 38.30 -2.45 -16.59
CA GLN A 7 39.34 -2.62 -15.56
C GLN A 7 40.71 -2.96 -16.17
N GLN A 8 40.72 -3.79 -17.19
CA GLN A 8 41.92 -4.17 -17.94
C GLN A 8 42.39 -3.10 -18.94
N LYS A 9 41.66 -1.98 -19.08
CA LYS A 9 41.95 -0.86 -20.01
C LYS A 9 41.99 -1.24 -21.49
N VAL A 10 41.41 -2.39 -21.88
CA VAL A 10 41.40 -2.89 -23.26
C VAL A 10 40.05 -2.72 -23.97
N PHE A 11 39.03 -2.19 -23.29
CA PHE A 11 37.72 -1.91 -23.90
C PHE A 11 37.80 -1.01 -25.14
N LYS A 12 38.84 -0.17 -25.25
CA LYS A 12 39.09 0.69 -26.43
C LYS A 12 39.35 -0.09 -27.71
N ALA A 13 39.78 -1.36 -27.61
CA ALA A 13 39.95 -2.23 -28.77
C ALA A 13 38.62 -2.61 -29.43
N ILE A 14 37.54 -2.64 -28.65
CA ILE A 14 36.21 -3.05 -29.09
C ILE A 14 35.40 -1.83 -29.59
N ASP A 15 35.45 -0.70 -28.85
CA ASP A 15 34.74 0.54 -29.18
C ASP A 15 35.35 1.28 -30.40
N GLY A 16 36.54 0.87 -30.86
CA GLY A 16 37.24 1.48 -32.00
C GLY A 16 37.76 2.91 -31.76
N ARG A 17 37.43 3.51 -30.59
CA ARG A 17 37.88 4.83 -30.14
C ARG A 17 39.29 4.75 -29.55
N TYR A 18 40.28 4.56 -30.41
CA TYR A 18 41.67 4.80 -30.03
C TYR A 18 41.94 6.31 -29.99
N THR A 19 42.64 6.78 -28.95
CA THR A 19 43.20 8.13 -28.95
C THR A 19 44.26 8.22 -30.04
N GLU A 20 44.28 9.32 -30.81
CA GLU A 20 45.09 9.52 -32.03
C GLU A 20 46.62 9.26 -31.88
N ASN A 21 47.13 9.13 -30.66
CA ASN A 21 48.55 8.96 -30.33
C ASN A 21 49.02 7.51 -30.06
N ILE A 22 48.25 6.47 -30.44
CA ILE A 22 48.64 5.06 -30.18
C ILE A 22 49.21 4.41 -31.45
N SER A 23 50.41 3.83 -31.35
CA SER A 23 51.07 3.10 -32.46
C SER A 23 50.27 1.85 -32.86
N GLU A 24 50.35 1.50 -34.14
CA GLU A 24 49.63 0.34 -34.71
C GLU A 24 49.95 -0.98 -34.00
N GLY A 25 51.21 -1.19 -33.62
CA GLY A 25 51.63 -2.35 -32.83
C GLY A 25 50.96 -2.41 -31.44
N LYS A 26 50.78 -1.27 -30.77
CA LYS A 26 50.09 -1.23 -29.47
C LYS A 26 48.59 -1.45 -29.60
N ARG A 27 47.99 -1.15 -30.76
CA ARG A 27 46.59 -1.46 -31.06
C ARG A 27 46.37 -2.96 -31.22
N LEU A 28 47.28 -3.64 -31.93
CA LEU A 28 47.28 -5.10 -32.09
C LEU A 28 47.43 -5.82 -30.75
N GLU A 29 48.40 -5.42 -29.92
CA GLU A 29 48.57 -6.00 -28.57
C GLU A 29 47.30 -5.86 -27.70
N ASN A 30 46.64 -4.69 -27.77
CA ASN A 30 45.40 -4.47 -27.03
C ASN A 30 44.23 -5.30 -27.58
N ASP A 31 44.19 -5.56 -28.90
CA ASP A 31 43.18 -6.43 -29.51
C ASP A 31 43.40 -7.89 -29.09
N GLU A 32 44.63 -8.39 -29.13
CA GLU A 32 44.96 -9.75 -28.67
C GLU A 32 44.67 -9.95 -27.18
N TYR A 33 44.94 -8.93 -26.35
CA TYR A 33 44.65 -8.98 -24.92
C TYR A 33 43.14 -8.93 -24.65
N ALA A 34 42.39 -8.10 -25.39
CA ALA A 34 40.93 -8.06 -25.31
C ALA A 34 40.32 -9.39 -25.75
N TYR A 35 40.80 -9.96 -26.86
CA TYR A 35 40.36 -11.25 -27.38
C TYR A 35 40.57 -12.36 -26.35
N SER A 36 41.79 -12.46 -25.82
CA SER A 36 42.16 -13.46 -24.81
C SER A 36 41.32 -13.30 -23.53
N SER A 37 41.13 -12.06 -23.08
CA SER A 37 40.33 -11.77 -21.88
C SER A 37 38.85 -12.13 -22.07
N ILE A 38 38.28 -11.91 -23.26
CA ILE A 38 36.91 -12.33 -23.55
C ILE A 38 36.82 -13.86 -23.53
N ILE A 39 37.68 -14.56 -24.28
CA ILE A 39 37.66 -16.03 -24.38
C ILE A 39 37.83 -16.69 -23.00
N LEU A 40 38.75 -16.21 -22.16
CA LEU A 40 38.97 -16.77 -20.82
C LEU A 40 37.78 -16.61 -19.87
N ASN A 41 36.90 -15.63 -20.12
CA ASN A 41 35.70 -15.40 -19.32
C ASN A 41 34.44 -16.04 -19.91
N LEU A 42 34.55 -16.74 -21.05
CA LEU A 42 33.45 -17.48 -21.66
C LEU A 42 33.51 -18.96 -21.26
N SER A 43 32.35 -19.59 -21.13
CA SER A 43 32.27 -21.04 -20.97
C SER A 43 32.42 -21.76 -22.32
N ASP A 44 32.91 -23.01 -22.30
CA ASP A 44 33.11 -23.83 -23.51
C ASP A 44 31.87 -23.93 -24.41
N SER A 45 30.69 -23.93 -23.82
CA SER A 45 29.41 -23.92 -24.53
C SER A 45 29.21 -22.68 -25.40
N VAL A 46 29.71 -21.52 -24.95
CA VAL A 46 29.60 -20.25 -25.66
C VAL A 46 30.71 -20.12 -26.69
N ILE A 47 31.93 -20.56 -26.36
CA ILE A 47 33.06 -20.59 -27.31
C ILE A 47 32.69 -21.43 -28.54
N ARG A 48 32.05 -22.59 -28.35
CA ARG A 48 31.57 -23.43 -29.47
C ARG A 48 30.53 -22.72 -30.36
N LYS A 49 29.70 -21.83 -29.81
CA LYS A 49 28.67 -21.09 -30.56
C LYS A 49 29.26 -19.93 -31.34
N VAL A 50 30.22 -19.22 -30.76
CA VAL A 50 30.84 -18.06 -31.41
C VAL A 50 31.83 -18.49 -32.50
N GLY A 51 32.49 -19.64 -32.30
CA GLY A 51 33.51 -20.17 -33.19
C GLY A 51 34.81 -19.36 -33.15
N ASN A 52 35.77 -19.70 -34.00
CA ASN A 52 37.02 -18.94 -34.10
C ASN A 52 36.76 -17.60 -34.78
N GLN A 53 37.06 -16.51 -34.07
CA GLN A 53 36.98 -15.14 -34.59
C GLN A 53 38.38 -14.53 -34.68
N ASN A 54 38.59 -13.65 -35.65
CA ASN A 54 39.93 -13.14 -35.98
C ASN A 54 40.30 -11.83 -35.26
N SER A 55 39.38 -11.24 -34.50
CA SER A 55 39.61 -10.00 -33.74
C SER A 55 38.66 -9.92 -32.55
N ALA A 56 39.07 -9.21 -31.49
CA ALA A 56 38.23 -9.01 -30.31
C ALA A 56 36.92 -8.28 -30.63
N LYS A 57 36.95 -7.39 -31.64
CA LYS A 57 35.74 -6.68 -32.08
C LYS A 57 34.72 -7.64 -32.70
N TYR A 58 35.13 -8.46 -33.67
CA TYR A 58 34.21 -9.45 -34.29
C TYR A 58 33.71 -10.48 -33.28
N LEU A 59 34.57 -10.89 -32.34
CA LEU A 59 34.18 -11.75 -31.22
C LEU A 59 33.09 -11.09 -30.37
N TRP A 60 33.25 -9.81 -30.04
CA TRP A 60 32.27 -9.03 -29.28
C TRP A 60 30.96 -8.84 -30.03
N ASP A 61 31.02 -8.43 -31.30
CA ASP A 61 29.84 -8.18 -32.14
C ASP A 61 29.02 -9.48 -32.32
N LYS A 62 29.69 -10.62 -32.50
CA LYS A 62 29.02 -11.92 -32.63
C LYS A 62 28.42 -12.44 -31.31
N LEU A 63 29.07 -12.15 -30.19
CA LEU A 63 28.47 -12.37 -28.87
C LEU A 63 27.21 -11.51 -28.72
N GLU A 64 27.29 -10.24 -29.09
CA GLU A 64 26.15 -9.34 -29.07
C GLU A 64 25.03 -9.89 -29.97
N GLU A 65 25.30 -10.29 -31.21
CA GLU A 65 24.33 -10.90 -32.12
C GLU A 65 23.62 -12.13 -31.51
N ILE A 66 24.38 -13.15 -31.09
CA ILE A 66 23.83 -14.40 -30.54
C ILE A 66 22.96 -14.12 -29.31
N TYR A 67 23.43 -13.25 -28.42
CA TYR A 67 22.72 -12.97 -27.18
C TYR A 67 21.59 -11.96 -27.36
N THR A 68 21.63 -11.08 -28.36
CA THR A 68 20.56 -10.12 -28.67
C THR A 68 19.40 -10.80 -29.40
N GLU A 69 19.66 -11.72 -30.33
CA GLU A 69 18.60 -12.52 -30.97
C GLU A 69 17.92 -13.46 -29.98
N SER A 70 18.71 -14.11 -29.11
CA SER A 70 18.15 -14.91 -28.01
C SER A 70 17.40 -14.06 -26.97
N ALA A 71 17.73 -12.77 -26.87
CA ALA A 71 17.04 -11.85 -25.99
C ALA A 71 15.64 -11.49 -26.51
N LEU A 72 15.32 -11.58 -27.80
CA LEU A 72 13.98 -11.21 -28.29
C LEU A 72 12.87 -12.12 -27.75
N PRO A 73 12.96 -13.47 -27.84
CA PRO A 73 11.98 -14.36 -27.20
C PRO A 73 11.95 -14.21 -25.68
N SER A 74 13.11 -14.05 -25.05
CA SER A 74 13.20 -13.82 -23.59
C SER A 74 12.55 -12.49 -23.19
N LYS A 75 12.74 -11.44 -23.98
CA LYS A 75 12.10 -10.13 -23.82
C LYS A 75 10.59 -10.24 -23.95
N LEU A 76 10.11 -10.91 -24.99
CA LEU A 76 8.68 -11.10 -25.23
C LEU A 76 8.06 -11.86 -24.05
N PHE A 77 8.73 -12.91 -23.57
CA PHE A 77 8.29 -13.66 -22.40
C PHE A 77 8.23 -12.79 -21.13
N LEU A 78 9.26 -11.99 -20.86
CA LEU A 78 9.28 -11.07 -19.72
C LEU A 78 8.17 -10.01 -19.80
N LEU A 79 7.94 -9.45 -20.99
CA LEU A 79 6.84 -8.51 -21.23
C LEU A 79 5.47 -9.19 -21.05
N GLU A 80 5.31 -10.42 -21.53
CA GLU A 80 4.07 -11.17 -21.33
C GLU A 80 3.81 -11.43 -19.84
N MET A 81 4.85 -11.84 -19.10
CA MET A 81 4.77 -12.01 -17.64
C MET A 81 4.43 -10.69 -16.94
N PHE A 82 5.00 -9.57 -17.39
CA PHE A 82 4.73 -8.24 -16.86
C PHE A 82 3.27 -7.86 -17.01
N PHE A 83 2.72 -7.91 -18.23
CA PHE A 83 1.34 -7.51 -18.49
C PHE A 83 0.32 -8.46 -17.88
N ARG A 84 0.68 -9.73 -17.67
CA ARG A 84 -0.19 -10.74 -17.03
C ARG A 84 0.01 -10.83 -15.51
N TYR A 85 0.89 -10.03 -14.93
CA TYR A 85 1.21 -10.08 -13.51
C TYR A 85 -0.05 -9.84 -12.64
N LYS A 86 -0.20 -10.64 -11.58
CA LYS A 86 -1.25 -10.53 -10.58
C LYS A 86 -0.64 -10.71 -9.20
N LEU A 87 -1.07 -9.91 -8.23
CA LEU A 87 -0.62 -10.08 -6.84
C LEU A 87 -1.14 -11.41 -6.29
N ASP A 88 -0.26 -12.16 -5.64
CA ASP A 88 -0.63 -13.38 -4.95
C ASP A 88 -1.13 -13.06 -3.54
N VAL A 89 -2.38 -13.43 -3.25
CA VAL A 89 -3.02 -13.17 -1.94
C VAL A 89 -2.39 -14.02 -0.82
N SER A 90 -1.65 -15.08 -1.16
CA SER A 90 -0.98 -15.94 -0.18
C SER A 90 0.35 -15.36 0.33
N LYS A 91 0.96 -14.42 -0.42
CA LYS A 91 2.21 -13.74 -0.06
C LYS A 91 1.94 -12.40 0.59
N THR A 92 2.95 -11.86 1.28
CA THR A 92 2.87 -10.48 1.77
C THR A 92 2.84 -9.49 0.61
N ILE A 93 2.29 -8.29 0.82
CA ILE A 93 2.30 -7.26 -0.21
C ILE A 93 3.74 -6.85 -0.55
N ASP A 94 4.63 -6.79 0.44
CA ASP A 94 6.05 -6.49 0.22
C ASP A 94 6.73 -7.54 -0.67
N ASP A 95 6.54 -8.84 -0.41
CA ASP A 95 7.13 -9.90 -1.24
C ASP A 95 6.63 -9.84 -2.70
N ASN A 96 5.34 -9.54 -2.88
CA ASN A 96 4.77 -9.37 -4.22
C ASN A 96 5.37 -8.14 -4.94
N ILE A 97 5.52 -7.01 -4.22
CA ILE A 97 6.16 -5.81 -4.78
C ILE A 97 7.62 -6.09 -5.15
N ASP A 98 8.34 -6.85 -4.35
CA ASP A 98 9.71 -7.26 -4.63
C ASP A 98 9.79 -8.13 -5.88
N ASP A 99 8.90 -9.13 -6.01
CA ASP A 99 8.82 -9.97 -7.21
C ASP A 99 8.48 -9.15 -8.48
N PHE A 100 7.58 -8.18 -8.36
CA PHE A 100 7.26 -7.24 -9.44
C PHE A 100 8.45 -6.34 -9.80
N THR A 101 9.19 -5.86 -8.80
CA THR A 101 10.37 -4.99 -8.99
C THR A 101 11.51 -5.74 -9.66
N LYS A 102 11.75 -7.01 -9.30
CA LYS A 102 12.71 -7.88 -10.01
C LYS A 102 12.35 -8.01 -11.48
N LEU A 103 11.07 -8.22 -11.78
CA LEU A 103 10.61 -8.37 -13.15
C LEU A 103 10.79 -7.10 -13.98
N ILE A 104 10.58 -5.91 -13.40
CA ILE A 104 10.90 -4.63 -14.03
C ILE A 104 12.40 -4.51 -14.31
N GLN A 105 13.25 -4.90 -13.35
CA GLN A 105 14.70 -4.85 -13.51
C GLN A 105 15.17 -5.76 -14.67
N ASP A 106 14.63 -6.98 -14.77
CA ASP A 106 14.96 -7.90 -15.86
C ASP A 106 14.57 -7.33 -17.24
N ILE A 107 13.43 -6.65 -17.33
CA ILE A 107 13.01 -5.95 -18.56
C ILE A 107 13.92 -4.77 -18.89
N LYS A 108 14.33 -3.99 -17.88
CA LYS A 108 15.28 -2.88 -18.05
C LYS A 108 16.65 -3.37 -18.51
N LEU A 109 17.12 -4.52 -18.01
CA LEU A 109 18.35 -5.15 -18.47
C LEU A 109 18.29 -5.55 -19.94
N THR A 110 17.09 -5.82 -20.46
CA THR A 110 16.86 -6.14 -21.88
C THR A 110 16.78 -4.88 -22.78
N GLY A 111 16.90 -3.68 -22.20
CA GLY A 111 17.05 -2.42 -22.94
C GLY A 111 15.76 -1.61 -23.15
N ASP A 112 14.63 -1.99 -22.56
CA ASP A 112 13.38 -1.22 -22.65
C ASP A 112 13.36 -0.05 -21.66
N LYS A 113 13.52 1.16 -22.18
CA LYS A 113 13.49 2.41 -21.39
C LYS A 113 12.09 2.95 -21.14
N ASN A 114 11.10 2.50 -21.91
CA ASN A 114 9.71 3.00 -21.83
C ASN A 114 8.85 2.22 -20.84
N ILE A 115 9.42 1.25 -20.11
CA ILE A 115 8.66 0.39 -19.19
C ILE A 115 8.08 1.17 -18.01
N ASP A 116 8.76 2.25 -17.60
CA ASP A 116 8.38 3.05 -16.42
C ASP A 116 7.02 3.72 -16.57
N ASP A 117 6.62 4.09 -17.79
CA ASP A 117 5.32 4.72 -18.06
C ASP A 117 4.15 3.76 -17.85
N TYR A 118 4.35 2.47 -18.17
CA TYR A 118 3.32 1.44 -18.06
C TYR A 118 3.31 0.77 -16.68
N THR A 119 4.40 0.89 -15.93
CA THR A 119 4.58 0.19 -14.64
C THR A 119 3.50 0.48 -13.60
N PRO A 120 3.10 1.74 -13.34
CA PRO A 120 2.04 2.03 -12.38
C PRO A 120 0.68 1.47 -12.82
N ILE A 121 0.40 1.46 -14.12
CA ILE A 121 -0.85 0.95 -14.70
C ILE A 121 -0.93 -0.58 -14.58
N VAL A 122 0.16 -1.27 -14.88
CA VAL A 122 0.25 -2.73 -14.76
C VAL A 122 0.09 -3.15 -13.30
N LEU A 123 0.80 -2.49 -12.37
CA LEU A 123 0.65 -2.78 -10.95
C LEU A 123 -0.78 -2.55 -10.46
N LEU A 124 -1.43 -1.46 -10.89
CA LEU A 124 -2.84 -1.17 -10.56
C LEU A 124 -3.81 -2.24 -11.08
N ASN A 125 -3.51 -2.82 -12.25
CA ASN A 125 -4.30 -3.91 -12.82
C ASN A 125 -4.05 -5.26 -12.14
N ALA A 126 -2.84 -5.47 -11.60
CA ALA A 126 -2.46 -6.66 -10.86
C ALA A 126 -3.14 -6.77 -9.47
N ILE A 127 -3.73 -5.68 -8.98
CA ILE A 127 -4.41 -5.63 -7.68
C ILE A 127 -5.67 -6.52 -7.67
N PRO A 128 -5.79 -7.46 -6.72
CA PRO A 128 -6.96 -8.33 -6.59
C PRO A 128 -8.17 -7.57 -6.05
N GLU A 129 -9.37 -8.13 -6.25
CA GLU A 129 -10.64 -7.49 -5.89
C GLU A 129 -10.78 -7.18 -4.39
N THR A 130 -10.05 -7.90 -3.53
CA THR A 130 -9.95 -7.64 -2.09
C THR A 130 -9.46 -6.23 -1.77
N TYR A 131 -8.69 -5.61 -2.68
CA TYR A 131 -8.20 -4.24 -2.57
C TYR A 131 -8.88 -3.31 -3.59
N SER A 132 -10.10 -3.65 -4.04
CA SER A 132 -10.87 -2.88 -5.03
C SER A 132 -11.06 -1.42 -4.65
N ASP A 133 -11.23 -1.11 -3.36
CA ASP A 133 -11.32 0.27 -2.85
C ASP A 133 -10.07 1.10 -3.22
N VAL A 134 -8.89 0.51 -3.04
CA VAL A 134 -7.59 1.16 -3.35
C VAL A 134 -7.48 1.37 -4.86
N LYS A 135 -7.87 0.34 -5.63
CA LYS A 135 -7.88 0.40 -7.10
C LYS A 135 -8.79 1.51 -7.61
N ALA A 136 -10.00 1.65 -7.06
CA ALA A 136 -10.95 2.69 -7.43
C ALA A 136 -10.48 4.09 -7.02
N ALA A 137 -9.95 4.23 -5.79
CA ALA A 137 -9.43 5.50 -5.28
C ALA A 137 -8.27 6.04 -6.12
N ILE A 138 -7.36 5.17 -6.56
CA ILE A 138 -6.23 5.59 -7.41
C ILE A 138 -6.69 5.87 -8.85
N LYS A 139 -7.59 5.05 -9.40
CA LYS A 139 -8.04 5.19 -10.79
C LYS A 139 -8.89 6.45 -11.05
N TYR A 140 -9.73 6.84 -10.09
CA TYR A 140 -10.67 7.95 -10.27
C TYR A 140 -10.37 9.16 -9.38
N GLY A 141 -9.44 9.04 -8.42
CA GLY A 141 -9.13 10.10 -7.46
C GLY A 141 -7.90 10.95 -7.79
N ARG A 142 -7.12 10.63 -8.82
CA ARG A 142 -5.88 11.35 -9.19
C ARG A 142 -5.72 11.49 -10.70
N ASP A 143 -5.12 12.62 -11.11
CA ASP A 143 -4.81 12.92 -12.51
C ASP A 143 -3.50 12.26 -12.99
N ASN A 144 -2.60 11.89 -12.07
CA ASN A 144 -1.38 11.15 -12.35
C ASN A 144 -1.20 9.95 -11.41
N VAL A 145 -0.64 8.86 -11.94
CA VAL A 145 -0.40 7.62 -11.19
C VAL A 145 1.09 7.32 -11.22
N SER A 146 1.75 7.50 -10.07
CA SER A 146 3.14 7.07 -9.87
C SER A 146 3.20 5.70 -9.20
N LEU A 147 4.31 4.98 -9.40
CA LEU A 147 4.53 3.66 -8.81
C LEU A 147 4.48 3.75 -7.26
N ASP A 148 5.14 4.77 -6.69
CA ASP A 148 5.14 5.03 -5.25
C ASP A 148 3.75 5.29 -4.67
N THR A 149 2.88 5.94 -5.44
CA THR A 149 1.48 6.16 -5.05
C THR A 149 0.74 4.84 -4.92
N VAL A 150 0.93 3.93 -5.88
CA VAL A 150 0.27 2.62 -5.89
C VAL A 150 0.78 1.76 -4.74
N ILE A 151 2.10 1.73 -4.52
CA ILE A 151 2.70 1.03 -3.37
C ILE A 151 2.18 1.57 -2.04
N SER A 152 2.18 2.90 -1.87
CA SER A 152 1.72 3.52 -0.63
C SER A 152 0.25 3.19 -0.34
N GLY A 153 -0.61 3.26 -1.37
CA GLY A 153 -2.02 2.89 -1.22
C GLY A 153 -2.23 1.42 -0.84
N LEU A 154 -1.46 0.52 -1.44
CA LEU A 154 -1.48 -0.91 -1.09
C LEU A 154 -1.05 -1.16 0.36
N LYS A 155 0.06 -0.55 0.79
CA LYS A 155 0.58 -0.68 2.17
C LYS A 155 -0.38 -0.08 3.21
N SER A 156 -1.00 1.06 2.92
CA SER A 156 -2.00 1.66 3.83
C SER A 156 -3.20 0.74 4.03
N LYS A 157 -3.73 0.14 2.96
CA LYS A 157 -4.85 -0.80 3.07
C LYS A 157 -4.48 -2.09 3.79
N GLU A 158 -3.23 -2.56 3.65
CA GLU A 158 -2.73 -3.70 4.42
C GLU A 158 -2.75 -3.43 5.93
N ILE A 159 -2.31 -2.25 6.35
CA ILE A 159 -2.34 -1.83 7.75
C ILE A 159 -3.78 -1.75 8.25
N ASP A 160 -4.69 -1.19 7.46
CA ASP A 160 -6.11 -1.13 7.79
C ASP A 160 -6.72 -2.54 7.94
N LEU A 161 -6.37 -3.49 7.08
CA LEU A 161 -6.83 -4.88 7.17
C LEU A 161 -6.27 -5.60 8.42
N LYS A 162 -5.01 -5.34 8.78
CA LYS A 162 -4.38 -5.87 10.00
C LYS A 162 -4.97 -5.27 11.28
N THR A 163 -5.35 -4.00 11.28
CA THR A 163 -5.96 -3.31 12.43
C THR A 163 -7.47 -3.53 12.56
N SER A 164 -8.16 -3.80 11.44
CA SER A 164 -9.60 -4.12 11.41
C SER A 164 -9.91 -5.59 11.64
N SER A 165 -8.91 -6.47 11.66
CA SER A 165 -9.02 -7.84 12.19
C SER A 165 -8.78 -7.78 13.70
N PRO A 166 -9.83 -7.72 14.55
CA PRO A 166 -9.62 -7.76 15.98
C PRO A 166 -9.29 -9.22 16.31
N SER A 167 -8.03 -9.49 16.59
CA SER A 167 -7.67 -10.56 17.51
C SER A 167 -8.60 -10.41 18.70
N GLN A 168 -9.40 -11.44 18.98
CA GLN A 168 -10.44 -11.41 20.00
C GLN A 168 -9.89 -11.25 21.43
N ASP A 169 -8.58 -11.15 21.59
CA ASP A 169 -7.87 -11.02 22.84
C ASP A 169 -6.88 -9.85 22.78
N GLN A 170 -7.36 -8.65 23.11
CA GLN A 170 -6.61 -7.62 23.85
C GLN A 170 -7.55 -6.44 24.12
N GLN A 171 -8.37 -6.63 25.15
CA GLN A 171 -8.87 -5.51 25.93
C GLN A 171 -7.68 -4.76 26.52
N GLU A 172 -7.47 -3.52 26.08
CA GLU A 172 -7.12 -2.34 26.87
C GLU A 172 -6.45 -1.29 25.97
N ILE A 173 -7.25 -0.39 25.42
CA ILE A 173 -6.74 0.93 25.03
C ILE A 173 -7.59 1.98 25.74
N ASN A 174 -7.00 2.51 26.82
CA ASN A 174 -7.48 3.66 27.55
C ASN A 174 -7.54 4.90 26.64
N PHE A 175 -8.74 5.26 26.18
CA PHE A 175 -8.99 6.63 25.74
C PHE A 175 -9.56 7.44 26.89
N VAL A 176 -8.67 8.15 27.60
CA VAL A 176 -9.06 9.30 28.42
C VAL A 176 -9.45 10.42 27.44
N ARG A 177 -10.72 10.49 27.05
CA ARG A 177 -11.31 11.71 26.48
C ARG A 177 -12.38 12.24 27.43
N GLY A 178 -11.97 13.22 28.21
CA GLY A 178 -12.88 14.07 28.96
C GLY A 178 -13.81 14.88 28.06
N ARG A 179 -14.91 15.30 28.69
CA ARG A 179 -15.90 16.31 28.29
C ARG A 179 -17.11 15.83 27.49
N ALA A 180 -18.14 15.49 28.26
CA ALA A 180 -19.53 15.93 28.18
C ALA A 180 -20.02 16.58 26.87
N LYS A 181 -21.09 16.04 26.28
CA LYS A 181 -22.46 16.60 26.37
C LYS A 181 -23.46 15.70 25.63
N ASN A 182 -24.60 15.51 26.29
CA ASN A 182 -25.79 14.82 25.81
C ASN A 182 -26.32 15.38 24.47
N LYS A 183 -26.83 14.50 23.59
CA LYS A 183 -28.01 14.78 22.74
C LYS A 183 -28.62 13.46 22.20
N TYR A 184 -29.83 13.19 22.68
CA TYR A 184 -30.99 12.52 22.07
C TYR A 184 -30.82 11.54 20.88
N GLY A 185 -31.37 10.34 21.04
CA GLY A 185 -31.71 9.43 19.93
C GLY A 185 -32.32 8.10 20.39
N LYS A 186 -33.66 7.96 20.28
CA LYS A 186 -34.46 6.75 20.57
C LYS A 186 -34.03 5.54 19.74
N HIS A 187 -34.01 4.33 20.32
CA HIS A 187 -35.01 3.25 20.12
C HIS A 187 -34.55 1.89 20.71
N ARG A 188 -35.41 1.32 21.59
CA ARG A 188 -35.81 -0.10 21.84
C ARG A 188 -34.75 -1.20 21.52
N ASN A 189 -34.43 -2.20 22.37
CA ASN A 189 -35.25 -2.90 23.36
C ASN A 189 -34.37 -3.89 24.17
N ARG A 190 -34.77 -4.10 25.43
CA ARG A 190 -34.66 -5.33 26.25
C ARG A 190 -33.30 -5.99 26.45
N SER A 191 -32.82 -5.93 27.70
CA SER A 191 -32.48 -7.15 28.47
C SER A 191 -32.63 -6.89 29.97
N ARG A 192 -33.25 -7.85 30.65
CA ARG A 192 -33.53 -7.88 32.08
C ARG A 192 -32.24 -7.92 32.88
N SER A 193 -32.12 -7.07 33.90
CA SER A 193 -31.29 -7.36 35.07
C SER A 193 -31.90 -6.69 36.30
N GLU A 194 -32.11 -7.51 37.30
CA GLU A 194 -32.70 -7.26 38.60
C GLU A 194 -31.59 -6.70 39.51
N SER A 195 -31.78 -5.51 40.10
CA SER A 195 -30.93 -5.05 41.20
C SER A 195 -31.72 -4.20 42.19
N SER A 196 -31.98 -4.81 43.35
CA SER A 196 -31.78 -4.37 44.74
C SER A 196 -31.71 -2.89 45.18
N ASP A 197 -31.85 -1.87 44.32
CA ASP A 197 -31.65 -0.45 44.68
C ASP A 197 -32.94 0.35 44.91
N ARG A 198 -34.12 -0.29 44.81
CA ARG A 198 -35.41 0.42 44.89
C ARG A 198 -35.88 0.72 46.31
N ASP A 199 -35.46 -0.07 47.30
CA ASP A 199 -35.97 0.04 48.67
C ASP A 199 -35.39 1.23 49.43
N GLU A 200 -34.16 1.63 49.15
CA GLU A 200 -33.52 2.75 49.87
C GLU A 200 -34.10 4.11 49.43
N LYS A 201 -34.34 4.30 48.12
CA LYS A 201 -34.97 5.53 47.58
C LYS A 201 -36.45 5.68 47.93
N GLN A 202 -37.13 4.60 48.36
CA GLN A 202 -38.53 4.66 48.76
C GLN A 202 -38.71 5.23 50.17
N LYS A 203 -37.76 4.99 51.09
CA LYS A 203 -37.86 5.43 52.49
C LYS A 203 -37.81 6.95 52.65
N ASP A 204 -37.07 7.67 51.81
CA ASP A 204 -36.90 9.13 51.97
C ASP A 204 -37.84 9.97 51.09
N ARG A 205 -38.49 9.35 50.09
CA ARG A 205 -39.41 10.04 49.17
C ARG A 205 -40.76 10.33 49.86
N ARG A 206 -41.16 11.61 49.87
CA ARG A 206 -42.51 12.07 50.28
C ARG A 206 -43.55 11.87 49.17
N CYS A 207 -44.73 11.38 49.55
CA CYS A 207 -45.87 11.20 48.65
C CYS A 207 -46.49 12.55 48.24
N TYR A 208 -46.72 12.77 46.96
CA TYR A 208 -47.30 14.03 46.43
C TYR A 208 -48.78 14.25 46.80
N ASN A 209 -49.51 13.23 47.30
CA ASN A 209 -50.91 13.40 47.74
C ASN A 209 -50.99 13.82 49.21
N CYS A 210 -50.23 13.16 50.07
CA CYS A 210 -50.36 13.29 51.53
C CYS A 210 -49.11 13.79 52.26
N GLY A 211 -47.99 13.96 51.55
CA GLY A 211 -46.71 14.44 52.09
C GLY A 211 -45.93 13.43 52.95
N LYS A 212 -46.47 12.25 53.25
CA LYS A 212 -45.78 11.24 54.09
C LYS A 212 -44.72 10.47 53.28
N LYS A 213 -43.60 10.12 53.93
CA LYS A 213 -42.51 9.34 53.34
C LYS A 213 -42.87 7.85 53.21
N GLY A 214 -42.13 7.09 52.38
CA GLY A 214 -42.22 5.62 52.34
C GLY A 214 -43.15 5.00 51.28
N HIS A 215 -43.90 5.80 50.50
CA HIS A 215 -44.78 5.28 49.44
C HIS A 215 -44.95 6.26 48.28
N TYR A 216 -45.30 5.72 47.11
CA TYR A 216 -45.60 6.50 45.90
C TYR A 216 -47.01 7.09 45.94
N PHE A 217 -47.25 8.18 45.21
CA PHE A 217 -48.58 8.79 45.02
C PHE A 217 -49.66 7.77 44.64
N ARG A 218 -49.30 6.82 43.75
CA ARG A 218 -50.19 5.76 43.29
C ARG A 218 -50.60 4.76 44.38
N ASN A 219 -49.78 4.60 45.41
CA ASN A 219 -49.99 3.66 46.52
C ASN A 219 -50.47 4.40 47.79
N CYS A 220 -51.01 5.62 47.65
CA CYS A 220 -51.48 6.40 48.78
C CYS A 220 -52.89 5.94 49.21
N ARG A 221 -53.06 5.60 50.49
CA ARG A 221 -54.37 5.22 51.07
C ARG A 221 -55.32 6.41 51.28
N LYS A 222 -54.86 7.65 51.12
CA LYS A 222 -55.71 8.85 51.25
C LYS A 222 -56.39 9.16 49.91
N PRO A 223 -57.64 9.66 49.92
CA PRO A 223 -58.33 10.08 48.70
C PRO A 223 -57.50 11.13 47.96
N LYS A 224 -57.58 11.13 46.62
CA LYS A 224 -56.86 12.08 45.78
C LYS A 224 -57.41 13.48 46.05
N ARG A 225 -56.52 14.46 46.24
CA ARG A 225 -56.92 15.87 46.26
C ARG A 225 -57.43 16.24 44.87
N GLU A 226 -58.64 16.80 44.79
CA GLU A 226 -59.16 17.40 43.57
C GLU A 226 -58.40 18.70 43.30
N ASN A 227 -57.86 18.85 42.09
CA ASN A 227 -57.19 20.07 41.66
C ASN A 227 -58.24 21.18 41.52
N LYS A 228 -58.10 22.28 42.26
CA LYS A 228 -58.71 23.56 41.87
C LYS A 228 -57.72 24.32 40.99
N GLU A 229 -58.19 24.72 39.82
CA GLU A 229 -57.47 25.48 38.80
C GLU A 229 -57.10 26.89 39.28
N GLY A 230 -55.90 27.33 38.88
CA GLY A 230 -55.56 28.73 38.60
C GLY A 230 -55.23 29.64 39.78
N ASP A 231 -53.96 30.08 39.87
CA ASP A 231 -53.73 31.53 39.91
C ASP A 231 -52.38 31.89 39.25
N HIS A 232 -52.46 32.83 38.32
CA HIS A 232 -51.43 33.38 37.43
C HIS A 232 -50.53 34.35 38.21
N LYS A 233 -49.23 34.44 37.88
CA LYS A 233 -48.54 35.74 37.72
C LYS A 233 -47.45 35.64 36.66
N ASP A 234 -47.71 36.35 35.56
CA ASP A 234 -46.78 36.69 34.50
C ASP A 234 -45.69 37.64 35.00
N SER A 235 -44.51 37.52 34.42
CA SER A 235 -43.58 38.63 34.25
C SER A 235 -42.83 38.45 32.93
N ASP A 236 -43.44 38.95 31.86
CA ASP A 236 -42.78 39.25 30.60
C ASP A 236 -41.75 40.37 30.81
N GLN A 237 -40.51 40.14 30.36
CA GLN A 237 -39.60 41.24 30.02
C GLN A 237 -38.73 40.86 28.81
N LEU A 238 -39.32 41.14 27.64
CA LEU A 238 -38.75 41.73 26.42
C LEU A 238 -37.42 41.18 25.86
N CYS A 239 -37.54 40.53 24.69
CA CYS A 239 -36.51 40.52 23.65
C CYS A 239 -36.41 41.90 22.98
N GLY A 240 -35.20 42.38 22.74
CA GLY A 240 -34.88 43.47 21.83
C GLY A 240 -33.67 43.07 20.98
N GLU A 241 -33.87 43.05 19.67
CA GLU A 241 -32.92 42.71 18.62
C GLU A 241 -32.32 44.00 18.00
N VAL A 242 -31.05 43.93 17.56
CA VAL A 242 -30.44 44.70 16.44
C VAL A 242 -30.33 46.24 16.66
N TYR A 243 -29.15 46.85 16.83
CA TYR A 243 -27.98 46.98 15.93
C TYR A 243 -26.70 47.22 16.73
#